data_AF-X6LFV2-F1
#
_entry.id   AF-X6LFV2-F1
#
_cell.length_a   1.000
_cell.length_b   1.000
_cell.length_c   1.000
_cell.angle_alpha   90.00
_cell.angle_beta   90.00
_cell.angle_gamma   90.00
#
_symmetry.space_group_name_H-M   'P 1'
#
loop_
_entity.id
_entity.type
_entity.pdbx_description
1 polymer ?
#
loop_
_entity_poly.entity_id
_entity_poly.type
_entity_poly.pdbx_seq_one_letter_code
_entity_poly.pdbx_strand_id
1 'polypeptide(L)'
;MNVKFCLDEKTHKEQYAWNAKVESEDEYTQTILLTWVEYDQYIQQTMQISAMWNNETDFNLIYVAIKYECEGDINKAIELIFEFEQWKFQNNNEQNYKKINKTFLEERCCNHNVNLFFIFLSEKYKERTAIKHAKINTVQNCLPFVAKT
;
A
#
# COMPACT_ATOMS: atom_id res chain seq x y z
N MET A 1 -21.01 -9.53 -0.88
CA MET A 1 -21.31 -8.31 -0.09
C MET A 1 -20.92 -7.09 -0.91
N ASN A 2 -21.86 -6.20 -1.25
CA ASN A 2 -21.55 -4.91 -1.87
C ASN A 2 -21.11 -3.97 -0.76
N VAL A 3 -19.80 -3.84 -0.56
CA VAL A 3 -19.26 -2.80 0.34
C VAL A 3 -19.30 -1.49 -0.43
N LYS A 4 -20.37 -0.71 -0.21
CA LYS A 4 -20.44 0.67 -0.65
C LYS A 4 -19.63 1.50 0.35
N PHE A 5 -18.36 1.75 0.05
CA PHE A 5 -17.58 2.78 0.76
C PHE A 5 -18.11 4.15 0.33
N CYS A 6 -19.29 4.54 0.86
CA CYS A 6 -19.70 5.93 0.82
C CYS A 6 -19.10 6.61 2.04
N LEU A 7 -17.86 7.10 1.88
CA LEU A 7 -17.29 8.07 2.80
C LEU A 7 -18.16 9.34 2.72
N ASP A 8 -18.39 9.99 3.87
CA ASP A 8 -19.06 11.29 3.85
C ASP A 8 -18.22 12.32 3.07
N GLU A 9 -18.87 13.36 2.56
CA GLU A 9 -18.23 14.35 1.68
C GLU A 9 -17.02 15.03 2.34
N LYS A 10 -17.04 15.16 3.66
CA LYS A 10 -15.97 15.79 4.44
C LYS A 10 -14.74 14.88 4.51
N THR A 11 -14.95 13.60 4.80
CA THR A 11 -13.92 12.55 4.83
C THR A 11 -13.32 12.34 3.46
N HIS A 12 -14.12 12.41 2.40
CA HIS A 12 -13.63 12.36 1.02
C HIS A 12 -12.75 13.59 0.68
N LYS A 13 -13.15 14.80 1.11
CA LYS A 13 -12.36 16.02 0.90
C LYS A 13 -11.02 15.99 1.65
N GLU A 14 -11.01 15.43 2.85
CA GLU A 14 -9.79 15.29 3.67
C GLU A 14 -8.86 14.20 3.13
N GLN A 15 -9.39 13.05 2.70
CA GLN A 15 -8.59 11.95 2.15
C GLN A 15 -7.91 12.29 0.83
N TYR A 16 -8.56 13.07 -0.05
CA TYR A 16 -7.97 13.47 -1.33
C TYR A 16 -7.35 14.87 -1.31
N ALA A 17 -7.13 15.43 -0.11
CA ALA A 17 -6.46 16.72 0.04
C ALA A 17 -4.97 16.61 -0.27
N TRP A 18 -4.41 17.72 -0.74
CA TRP A 18 -2.99 17.89 -0.99
C TRP A 18 -2.43 18.95 -0.04
N ASN A 19 -1.30 18.64 0.58
CA ASN A 19 -0.46 19.61 1.26
C ASN A 19 0.40 20.32 0.23
N ALA A 20 0.60 21.62 0.42
CA ALA A 20 1.50 22.43 -0.39
C ALA A 20 2.56 23.07 0.50
N LYS A 21 3.83 22.91 0.14
CA LYS A 21 4.95 23.49 0.87
C LYS A 21 5.92 24.15 -0.12
N VAL A 22 6.35 25.36 0.19
CA VAL A 22 7.43 26.02 -0.58
C VAL A 22 8.74 25.29 -0.26
N GLU A 23 9.38 24.71 -1.27
CA GLU A 23 10.70 24.07 -1.14
C GLU A 23 11.84 25.06 -1.32
N SER A 24 11.70 25.97 -2.28
CA SER A 24 12.67 27.01 -2.57
C SER A 24 12.00 28.20 -3.24
N GLU A 25 12.57 29.38 -3.06
CA GLU A 25 12.11 30.60 -3.70
C GLU A 25 13.32 31.49 -4.02
N ASP A 26 13.36 32.00 -5.24
CA ASP A 26 14.30 33.03 -5.69
C ASP A 26 13.55 34.26 -6.23
N GLU A 27 14.28 35.26 -6.74
CA GLU A 27 13.70 36.52 -7.22
C GLU A 27 12.64 36.33 -8.32
N TYR A 28 12.70 35.23 -9.08
CA TYR A 28 11.85 35.00 -10.25
C TYR A 28 11.01 33.72 -10.17
N THR A 29 11.35 32.78 -9.28
CA THR A 29 10.78 31.43 -9.25
C THR A 29 10.47 30.96 -7.83
N GLN A 30 9.31 30.30 -7.66
CA GLN A 30 8.96 29.57 -6.45
C GLN A 30 8.71 28.09 -6.80
N THR A 31 9.39 27.20 -6.09
CA THR A 31 9.18 25.75 -6.19
C THR A 31 8.25 25.30 -5.06
N ILE A 32 7.12 24.71 -5.42
CA ILE A 32 6.13 24.20 -4.46
C ILE A 32 6.10 22.68 -4.55
N LEU A 33 6.37 22.01 -3.42
CA LEU A 33 6.13 20.59 -3.25
C LEU A 33 4.67 20.36 -2.88
N LEU A 34 4.02 19.50 -3.66
CA LEU A 34 2.69 18.99 -3.37
C LEU A 34 2.82 17.56 -2.86
N THR A 35 2.33 17.30 -1.64
CA THR A 35 2.25 15.95 -1.06
C THR A 35 0.81 15.59 -0.81
N TRP A 36 0.47 14.31 -1.03
CA TRP A 36 -0.86 13.81 -0.67
C TRP A 36 -0.96 13.75 0.87
N VAL A 37 -2.02 14.31 1.47
CA VAL A 37 -2.16 14.38 2.95
C VAL A 37 -2.00 13.00 3.58
N GLU A 38 -2.54 11.99 2.92
CA GLU A 38 -2.48 10.62 3.41
C GLU A 38 -1.08 10.00 3.34
N TYR A 39 -0.31 10.35 2.31
CA TYR A 39 1.10 9.95 2.24
C TYR A 39 1.88 10.52 3.43
N ASP A 40 1.69 11.80 3.75
CA ASP A 40 2.36 12.46 4.87
C ASP A 40 1.97 11.86 6.23
N GLN A 41 0.76 11.32 6.34
CA GLN A 41 0.30 10.64 7.56
C GLN A 41 1.07 9.34 7.83
N TYR A 42 1.37 8.56 6.78
CA TYR A 42 1.93 7.21 6.93
C TYR A 42 3.44 7.10 6.62
N ILE A 43 4.05 8.10 5.97
CA ILE A 43 5.47 8.06 5.55
C ILE A 43 6.42 7.67 6.69
N GLN A 44 6.28 8.28 7.87
CA GLN A 44 7.21 8.03 8.99
C GLN A 44 7.06 6.60 9.54
N GLN A 45 5.84 6.11 9.66
CA GLN A 45 5.56 4.76 10.14
C GLN A 45 6.06 3.71 9.15
N THR A 46 5.84 3.95 7.84
CA THR A 46 6.35 3.10 6.77
C THR A 46 7.89 3.03 6.80
N MET A 47 8.57 4.17 6.96
CA MET A 47 10.03 4.20 7.04
C MET A 47 10.56 3.46 8.27
N GLN A 48 9.90 3.61 9.43
CA GLN A 48 10.28 2.90 10.66
C GLN A 48 10.20 1.38 10.49
N ILE A 49 9.06 0.86 10.02
CA ILE A 49 8.90 -0.57 9.79
C ILE A 49 9.89 -1.07 8.73
N SER A 50 10.09 -0.31 7.66
CA SER A 50 11.03 -0.71 6.62
C SER A 50 12.47 -0.81 7.14
N ALA A 51 12.88 0.11 8.02
CA ALA A 51 14.20 0.06 8.67
C ALA A 51 14.38 -1.18 9.56
N MET A 52 13.32 -1.66 10.23
CA MET A 52 13.36 -2.91 11.01
C MET A 52 13.67 -4.13 10.14
N TRP A 53 13.32 -4.07 8.86
CA TRP A 53 13.52 -5.12 7.86
C TRP A 53 14.62 -4.77 6.84
N ASN A 54 15.64 -4.00 7.25
CA ASN A 54 16.79 -3.62 6.41
C ASN A 54 16.42 -2.95 5.08
N ASN A 55 15.25 -2.33 4.98
CA ASN A 55 14.68 -1.76 3.76
C ASN A 55 14.41 -2.77 2.62
N GLU A 56 14.31 -4.06 2.93
CA GLU A 56 14.01 -5.10 1.95
C GLU A 56 12.51 -5.19 1.63
N THR A 57 11.66 -4.72 2.53
CA THR A 57 10.20 -4.73 2.38
C THR A 57 9.71 -3.53 1.57
N ASP A 58 8.80 -3.80 0.62
CA ASP A 58 8.15 -2.79 -0.21
C ASP A 58 7.33 -1.79 0.64
N PHE A 59 7.57 -0.50 0.44
CA PHE A 59 6.92 0.57 1.21
C PHE A 59 5.40 0.59 0.97
N ASN A 60 4.95 0.25 -0.24
CA ASN A 60 3.53 0.15 -0.54
C ASN A 60 2.87 -1.02 0.17
N LEU A 61 3.58 -2.15 0.35
CA LEU A 61 3.09 -3.27 1.12
C LEU A 61 2.93 -2.88 2.59
N ILE A 62 3.94 -2.22 3.16
CA ILE A 62 3.88 -1.73 4.54
C ILE A 62 2.70 -0.77 4.72
N TYR A 63 2.56 0.21 3.83
CA TYR A 63 1.45 1.15 3.87
C TYR A 63 0.08 0.46 3.75
N VAL A 64 -0.05 -0.51 2.86
CA VAL A 64 -1.30 -1.27 2.74
C VAL A 64 -1.62 -2.04 4.02
N ALA A 65 -0.61 -2.66 4.64
CA ALA A 65 -0.76 -3.36 5.91
C ALA A 65 -1.21 -2.41 7.03
N ILE A 66 -0.50 -1.29 7.22
CA ILE A 66 -0.82 -0.30 8.25
C ILE A 66 -2.23 0.27 8.04
N LYS A 67 -2.50 0.83 6.85
CA LYS A 67 -3.72 1.61 6.61
C LYS A 67 -4.96 0.72 6.52
N TYR A 68 -4.93 -0.32 5.69
CA TYR A 68 -6.14 -1.05 5.30
C TYR A 68 -6.40 -2.30 6.14
N GLU A 69 -5.35 -2.96 6.63
CA GLU A 69 -5.50 -4.20 7.39
C GLU A 69 -5.36 -4.01 8.90
N CYS A 70 -4.65 -2.97 9.34
CA CYS A 70 -4.35 -2.73 10.76
C CYS A 70 -4.92 -1.42 11.32
N GLU A 71 -5.68 -0.65 10.53
CA GLU A 71 -6.33 0.60 10.97
C GLU A 71 -5.37 1.62 11.60
N GLY A 72 -4.11 1.64 11.15
CA GLY A 72 -3.06 2.50 11.70
C GLY A 72 -2.27 1.92 12.88
N ASP A 73 -2.61 0.71 13.35
CA ASP A 73 -1.89 0.03 14.43
C ASP A 73 -0.56 -0.57 13.94
N ILE A 74 0.55 0.06 14.34
CA ILE A 74 1.90 -0.31 13.94
C ILE A 74 2.27 -1.72 14.43
N ASN A 75 1.88 -2.10 15.65
CA ASN A 75 2.27 -3.40 16.22
C ASN A 75 1.59 -4.54 15.45
N LYS A 76 0.30 -4.38 15.15
CA LYS A 76 -0.43 -5.33 14.29
C LYS A 76 0.17 -5.39 12.89
N ALA A 77 0.58 -4.25 12.33
CA ALA A 77 1.20 -4.23 11.00
C ALA A 77 2.53 -4.99 10.99
N ILE A 78 3.37 -4.82 12.02
CA ILE A 78 4.63 -5.57 12.17
C ILE A 78 4.37 -7.08 12.26
N GLU A 79 3.41 -7.51 13.08
CA GLU A 79 3.03 -8.93 13.20
C GLU A 79 2.53 -9.49 11.86
N LEU A 80 1.65 -8.75 11.17
CA LEU A 80 1.09 -9.17 9.88
C LEU A 80 2.16 -9.28 8.78
N ILE A 81 3.10 -8.32 8.74
CA ILE A 81 4.23 -8.35 7.80
C ILE A 81 5.16 -9.51 8.12
N PHE A 82 5.45 -9.76 9.40
CA PHE A 82 6.24 -10.89 9.83
C PHE A 82 5.62 -12.22 9.36
N GLU A 83 4.33 -12.41 9.59
CA GLU A 83 3.61 -13.60 9.12
C GLU A 83 3.64 -13.74 7.59
N PHE A 84 3.46 -12.64 6.87
CA PHE A 84 3.51 -12.63 5.41
C PHE A 84 4.89 -13.05 4.89
N GLU A 85 5.98 -12.48 5.43
CA GLU A 85 7.34 -12.84 5.01
C GLU A 85 7.62 -14.33 5.27
N GLN A 86 7.14 -14.90 6.39
CA GLN A 86 7.22 -16.35 6.60
C GLN A 86 6.40 -17.15 5.58
N TRP A 87 5.16 -16.73 5.32
CA TRP A 87 4.28 -17.40 4.37
C TRP A 87 4.84 -17.36 2.93
N LYS A 88 5.52 -16.28 2.54
CA LYS A 88 6.08 -16.07 1.20
C LYS A 88 7.04 -17.19 0.79
N PHE A 89 7.86 -17.69 1.72
CA PHE A 89 8.84 -18.75 1.48
C PHE A 89 8.28 -20.17 1.65
N GLN A 90 7.05 -20.31 2.14
CA GLN A 90 6.40 -21.62 2.32
C GLN A 90 5.71 -22.07 1.04
N ASN A 91 5.53 -23.39 0.91
CA ASN A 91 4.65 -24.04 -0.08
C ASN A 91 4.80 -23.58 -1.55
N ASN A 92 5.98 -23.05 -1.90
CA ASN A 92 6.24 -22.44 -3.21
C ASN A 92 5.27 -21.28 -3.56
N ASN A 93 4.77 -20.54 -2.56
CA ASN A 93 3.78 -19.48 -2.73
C ASN A 93 4.23 -18.41 -3.73
N GLU A 94 5.48 -17.97 -3.67
CA GLU A 94 6.06 -17.04 -4.64
C GLU A 94 6.06 -17.60 -6.08
N GLN A 95 6.35 -18.90 -6.25
CA GLN A 95 6.31 -19.54 -7.57
C GLN A 95 4.87 -19.73 -8.07
N ASN A 96 3.92 -20.00 -7.17
CA ASN A 96 2.51 -20.06 -7.51
C ASN A 96 1.99 -18.70 -8.00
N TYR A 97 2.42 -17.61 -7.37
CA TYR A 97 2.12 -16.26 -7.85
C TYR A 97 2.59 -16.01 -9.29
N LYS A 98 3.80 -16.46 -9.65
CA LYS A 98 4.31 -16.29 -11.04
C LYS A 98 3.38 -16.90 -12.09
N LYS A 99 2.61 -17.93 -11.75
CA LYS A 99 1.63 -18.56 -12.65
C LYS A 99 0.41 -17.67 -12.91
N ILE A 100 0.03 -16.83 -11.95
CA ILE A 100 -1.17 -15.96 -12.02
C ILE A 100 -0.85 -14.47 -12.17
N ASN A 101 0.44 -14.07 -12.12
CA ASN A 101 0.90 -12.69 -12.25
C ASN A 101 0.33 -11.98 -13.48
N LYS A 102 0.21 -12.68 -14.62
CA LYS A 102 -0.37 -12.11 -15.85
C LYS A 102 -1.78 -11.55 -15.63
N THR A 103 -2.62 -12.24 -14.84
CA THR A 103 -3.98 -11.78 -14.55
C THR A 103 -3.97 -10.50 -13.70
N PHE A 104 -3.02 -10.35 -12.77
CA PHE A 104 -2.86 -9.11 -12.03
C PHE A 104 -2.44 -7.95 -12.94
N LEU A 105 -1.51 -8.19 -13.88
CA LEU A 105 -1.08 -7.20 -14.85
C LEU A 105 -2.21 -6.75 -15.79
N GLU A 106 -3.06 -7.68 -16.25
CA GLU A 106 -4.25 -7.38 -17.06
C GLU A 106 -5.23 -6.47 -16.30
N GLU A 107 -5.28 -6.60 -14.97
CA GLU A 107 -6.06 -5.74 -14.06
C GLU A 107 -5.30 -4.50 -13.59
N ARG A 108 -4.17 -4.16 -14.24
CA ARG A 108 -3.30 -3.01 -13.93
C ARG A 108 -2.66 -3.02 -12.53
N CYS A 109 -2.60 -4.19 -11.89
CA CYS A 109 -1.97 -4.36 -10.59
C CYS A 109 -0.47 -4.66 -10.78
N CYS A 110 0.34 -3.61 -10.92
CA CYS A 110 1.74 -3.74 -11.32
C CYS A 110 2.71 -4.00 -10.15
N ASN A 111 2.33 -3.72 -8.90
CA ASN A 111 3.20 -3.97 -7.74
C ASN A 111 3.10 -5.44 -7.31
N HIS A 112 4.15 -6.21 -7.63
CA HIS A 112 4.18 -7.64 -7.37
C HIS A 112 4.18 -8.02 -5.88
N ASN A 113 4.85 -7.24 -5.02
CA ASN A 113 4.89 -7.51 -3.58
C ASN A 113 3.50 -7.31 -2.97
N VAL A 114 2.82 -6.22 -3.34
CA VAL A 114 1.44 -5.94 -2.92
C VAL A 114 0.48 -7.00 -3.44
N ASN A 115 0.63 -7.45 -4.69
CA ASN A 115 -0.20 -8.55 -5.23
C ASN A 115 -0.03 -9.84 -4.43
N LEU A 116 1.22 -10.19 -4.12
CA LEU A 116 1.56 -11.38 -3.33
C LEU A 116 0.97 -11.29 -1.92
N PHE A 117 1.03 -10.10 -1.31
CA PHE A 117 0.40 -9.81 -0.03
C PHE A 117 -1.12 -10.00 -0.07
N PHE A 118 -1.80 -9.56 -1.14
CA PHE A 118 -3.24 -9.80 -1.28
C PHE A 118 -3.62 -11.28 -1.46
N ILE A 119 -2.73 -12.10 -2.03
CA ILE A 119 -2.93 -13.55 -2.08
C ILE A 119 -2.89 -14.12 -0.66
N PHE A 120 -1.86 -13.79 0.10
CA PHE A 120 -1.76 -14.16 1.52
C PHE A 120 -3.01 -13.77 2.32
N LEU A 121 -3.46 -12.52 2.18
CA LEU A 121 -4.67 -12.04 2.86
C LEU A 121 -5.92 -12.80 2.43
N SER A 122 -6.05 -13.18 1.16
CA SER A 122 -7.19 -13.97 0.67
C SER A 122 -7.22 -15.40 1.23
N GLU A 123 -6.05 -15.98 1.49
CA GLU A 123 -5.94 -17.30 2.11
C GLU A 123 -6.25 -17.23 3.62
N LYS A 124 -5.77 -16.18 4.29
CA LYS A 124 -6.03 -15.92 5.72
C LYS A 124 -7.50 -15.56 5.97
N TYR A 125 -8.10 -14.75 5.10
CA TYR A 125 -9.48 -14.25 5.22
C TYR A 125 -10.32 -14.71 4.02
N LYS A 126 -10.97 -15.87 4.16
CA LYS A 126 -11.68 -16.62 3.09
C LYS A 126 -12.80 -15.87 2.33
N GLU A 127 -13.10 -14.63 2.68
CA GLU A 127 -14.16 -13.82 2.09
C GLU A 127 -13.68 -12.84 1.00
N ARG A 128 -12.36 -12.75 0.77
CA ARG A 128 -11.75 -11.74 -0.09
C ARG A 128 -11.07 -12.39 -1.29
N THR A 129 -11.34 -11.92 -2.52
CA THR A 129 -10.52 -12.31 -3.68
C THR A 129 -9.31 -11.38 -3.80
N ALA A 130 -8.11 -11.97 -3.96
CA ALA A 130 -6.85 -11.22 -4.00
C ALA A 130 -6.82 -10.14 -5.09
N ILE A 131 -7.23 -10.50 -6.32
CA ILE A 131 -7.22 -9.60 -7.48
C ILE A 131 -8.16 -8.41 -7.28
N LYS A 132 -9.35 -8.63 -6.70
CA LYS A 132 -10.30 -7.53 -6.46
C LYS A 132 -9.74 -6.53 -5.46
N HIS A 133 -9.07 -6.99 -4.41
CA HIS A 133 -8.46 -6.11 -3.39
C HIS A 133 -7.23 -5.39 -3.95
N ALA A 134 -6.38 -6.09 -4.71
CA ALA A 134 -5.25 -5.48 -5.41
C ALA A 134 -5.72 -4.37 -6.36
N LYS A 135 -6.79 -4.62 -7.13
CA LYS A 135 -7.38 -3.65 -8.03
C LYS A 135 -7.92 -2.41 -7.31
N ILE A 136 -8.67 -2.60 -6.21
CA ILE A 136 -9.17 -1.49 -5.39
C ILE A 136 -8.00 -0.63 -4.91
N ASN A 137 -6.98 -1.23 -4.32
CA ASN A 137 -5.85 -0.49 -3.76
C ASN A 137 -4.96 0.15 -4.81
N THR A 138 -4.80 -0.47 -5.98
CA THR A 138 -3.97 0.09 -7.05
C THR A 138 -4.69 1.20 -7.81
N VAL A 139 -5.99 1.02 -8.09
CA VAL A 139 -6.76 1.92 -8.97
C VAL A 139 -7.46 3.05 -8.20
N GLN A 140 -8.03 2.76 -7.03
CA GLN A 140 -8.82 3.75 -6.29
C GLN A 140 -8.00 4.53 -5.28
N ASN A 141 -7.05 3.84 -4.63
CA ASN A 141 -6.29 4.42 -3.53
C ASN A 141 -4.92 4.96 -3.96
N CYS A 142 -4.45 4.55 -5.14
CA CYS A 142 -3.08 4.73 -5.60
C CYS A 142 -2.05 4.11 -4.63
N LEU A 143 -1.00 3.50 -5.16
CA LEU A 143 0.13 3.07 -4.33
C LEU A 143 1.03 4.29 -4.13
N PRO A 144 1.17 4.80 -2.90
CA PRO A 144 1.69 6.16 -2.70
C PRO A 144 3.21 6.25 -2.73
N PHE A 145 3.92 5.11 -2.74
CA PHE A 145 5.37 5.05 -2.84
C PHE A 145 5.80 4.63 -4.24
N VAL A 146 6.62 5.46 -4.89
CA VAL A 146 7.31 5.08 -6.12
C VAL A 146 8.44 4.10 -5.77
N ALA A 147 8.67 3.11 -6.63
CA ALA A 147 9.79 2.18 -6.46
C ALA A 147 11.10 2.96 -6.34
N LYS A 148 12.00 2.52 -5.44
CA LYS A 148 13.37 3.04 -5.41
C LYS A 148 14.03 2.73 -6.75
N THR A 149 14.48 3.78 -7.44
CA THR A 149 15.31 3.71 -8.65
C THR A 149 16.74 3.29 -8.33
#